data_AF-A0A0F8ZBB4-F1
#
_entry.id   AF-A0A0F8ZBB4-F1
#
_cell.length_a   1.000
_cell.length_b   1.000
_cell.length_c   1.000
_cell.angle_alpha   90.00
_cell.angle_beta   90.00
_cell.angle_gamma   90.00
#
_symmetry.space_group_name_H-M   'P 1'
#
loop_
_entity.id
_entity.type
_entity.pdbx_description
1 polymer ?
#
loop_
_entity_poly.entity_id
_entity_poly.type
_entity_poly.pdbx_seq_one_letter_code
_entity_poly.pdbx_strand_id
1 'polypeptide(L)' 'MTEKVKVRFVVGDFEEELEYDLDENWTYATIDVLFENWLWDNADCSATILEVDGKPFRYE' A
#
# COMPACT_ATOMS: atom_id res chain seq x y z
N MET A 1 7.49 17.75 4.71
CA MET A 1 7.22 17.16 6.05
C MET A 1 6.72 15.74 5.81
N THR A 2 6.93 14.78 6.72
CA THR A 2 6.45 13.41 6.50
C THR A 2 5.11 13.17 7.19
N GLU A 3 4.23 12.43 6.52
CA GLU A 3 2.95 11.95 7.03
C GLU A 3 2.91 10.42 7.03
N LYS A 4 2.05 9.86 7.89
CA LYS A 4 1.83 8.42 7.98
C LYS A 4 0.69 8.04 7.07
N VAL A 5 0.97 7.21 6.08
CA VAL A 5 -0.01 6.70 5.13
C VAL A 5 -0.26 5.23 5.42
N LYS A 6 -1.51 4.89 5.68
CA LYS A 6 -1.94 3.51 5.92
C LYS A 6 -2.43 2.86 4.62
N VAL A 7 -1.97 1.65 4.33
CA VAL A 7 -2.38 0.85 3.18
C VAL A 7 -3.05 -0.42 3.68
N ARG A 8 -4.31 -0.63 3.32
CA ARG A 8 -5.05 -1.86 3.60
C ARG A 8 -5.12 -2.70 2.33
N PHE A 9 -4.81 -3.99 2.45
CA PHE A 9 -4.74 -4.91 1.32
C PHE A 9 -5.20 -6.31 1.74
N VAL A 10 -5.48 -7.15 0.75
CA VAL A 10 -5.77 -8.56 0.93
C VAL A 10 -4.64 -9.40 0.35
N VAL A 11 -4.22 -10.44 1.08
CA VAL A 11 -3.28 -11.48 0.63
C VAL A 11 -3.93 -12.86 0.88
N GLY A 12 -4.22 -13.58 -0.21
CA GLY A 12 -5.06 -14.78 -0.13
C GLY A 12 -6.45 -14.46 0.43
N ASP A 13 -6.79 -15.04 1.59
CA ASP A 13 -8.05 -14.85 2.31
C ASP A 13 -7.93 -13.90 3.52
N PHE A 14 -6.77 -13.27 3.71
CA PHE A 14 -6.48 -12.43 4.88
C PHE A 14 -6.39 -10.96 4.51
N GLU A 15 -7.01 -10.10 5.31
CA GLU A 15 -6.80 -8.65 5.25
C GLU A 15 -5.63 -8.25 6.15
N GLU A 16 -4.76 -7.40 5.62
CA GLU A 16 -3.59 -6.87 6.29
C GLU A 16 -3.47 -5.35 6.12
N GLU A 17 -2.67 -4.72 6.98
CA GLU A 17 -2.39 -3.29 6.95
C GLU A 17 -0.88 -3.03 7.02
N LEU A 18 -0.41 -2.09 6.20
CA LEU A 18 0.94 -1.53 6.26
C LEU A 18 0.88 -0.02 6.52
N GLU A 19 1.91 0.52 7.15
CA GLU A 19 2.07 1.95 7.39
C GLU A 19 3.40 2.41 6.80
N TYR A 20 3.35 3.46 5.99
CA TYR A 20 4.53 4.10 5.40
C TYR A 20 4.66 5.54 5.89
N ASP A 21 5.86 5.94 6.29
CA ASP A 21 6.21 7.34 6.53
C ASP A 21 6.66 7.97 5.21
N LEU A 22 5.83 8.83 4.61
CA LEU A 22 6.04 9.41 3.28
C LEU A 22 6.08 10.94 3.32
N ASP A 23 6.73 11.56 2.35
CA ASP A 23 6.65 13.03 2.17
C ASP A 23 5.25 13.45 1.71
N GLU A 24 4.81 14.65 2.10
CA GLU A 24 3.50 15.25 1.75
C GLU A 24 3.16 15.28 0.25
N ASN A 25 4.15 15.12 -0.65
CA ASN A 25 3.95 15.04 -2.10
C ASN A 25 3.82 13.61 -2.65
N TRP A 26 3.53 12.62 -1.80
CA TRP A 26 3.34 11.24 -2.22
C TRP A 26 2.16 11.09 -3.18
N THR A 27 2.20 10.04 -4.00
CA THR A 27 1.13 9.71 -4.97
C THR A 27 0.73 8.25 -4.84
N TYR A 28 -0.41 7.86 -5.40
CA TYR A 28 -0.78 6.44 -5.46
C TYR A 28 0.26 5.57 -6.18
N ALA A 29 0.99 6.12 -7.14
CA ALA A 29 2.12 5.42 -7.78
C ALA A 29 3.29 5.18 -6.81
N THR A 30 3.53 6.10 -5.87
CA THR A 30 4.51 5.89 -4.79
C THR A 30 4.11 4.69 -3.92
N ILE A 31 2.83 4.58 -3.58
CA ILE A 31 2.30 3.46 -2.80
C ILE A 31 2.40 2.15 -3.58
N ASP A 32 2.05 2.15 -4.86
CA ASP A 32 2.10 0.98 -5.74
C ASP A 32 3.52 0.38 -5.78
N VAL A 33 4.54 1.22 -5.98
CA VAL A 33 5.96 0.79 -5.97
C VAL A 33 6.40 0.26 -4.61
N LEU A 34 6.03 0.93 -3.51
CA LEU A 34 6.38 0.48 -2.17
C LEU A 34 5.71 -0.84 -1.79
N PHE A 35 4.46 -1.00 -2.19
CA PHE A 35 3.70 -2.22 -1.99
C PHE A 35 4.27 -3.37 -2.83
N GLU A 36 4.62 -3.12 -4.09
CA GLU A 36 5.27 -4.12 -4.94
C GLU A 36 6.60 -4.59 -4.35
N ASN A 37 7.43 -3.67 -3.85
CA ASN A 37 8.68 -4.04 -3.16
C ASN A 37 8.41 -4.91 -1.91
N TRP A 38 7.39 -4.56 -1.12
CA TRP A 38 6.99 -5.37 0.03
C TRP A 38 6.55 -6.78 -0.38
N LEU A 39 5.83 -6.93 -1.50
CA LEU A 39 5.44 -8.23 -2.04
C LEU A 39 6.66 -9.07 -2.44
N TRP A 40 7.62 -8.45 -3.12
CA TRP A 40 8.88 -9.13 -3.48
C TRP A 40 9.67 -9.58 -2.25
N ASP A 41 9.71 -8.78 -1.19
CA ASP A 41 10.43 -9.11 0.05
C ASP A 41 9.74 -10.23 0.85
N ASN A 42 8.41 -10.35 0.78
CA ASN A 42 7.64 -11.39 1.48
C ASN A 42 7.39 -12.64 0.62
N ALA A 43 7.85 -12.66 -0.63
CA ALA A 43 7.62 -13.72 -1.61
C ALA A 43 6.13 -14.03 -1.86
N ASP A 44 5.26 -13.02 -1.68
CA ASP A 44 3.82 -13.11 -1.92
C ASP A 44 3.48 -12.54 -3.30
N CYS A 45 2.95 -13.38 -4.18
CA CYS A 45 2.64 -13.00 -5.57
C CYS A 45 1.17 -12.61 -5.79
N SER A 46 0.33 -12.70 -4.77
CA SER A 46 -1.13 -12.48 -4.90
C SER A 46 -1.65 -11.65 -3.74
N ALA A 47 -1.42 -10.34 -3.82
CA ALA A 47 -2.06 -9.38 -2.95
C ALA A 47 -2.73 -8.27 -3.76
N THR A 48 -3.72 -7.60 -3.16
CA THR A 48 -4.45 -6.50 -3.80
C THR A 48 -4.72 -5.40 -2.80
N ILE A 49 -4.31 -4.17 -3.12
CA ILE A 49 -4.59 -3.00 -2.31
C ILE A 49 -6.10 -2.68 -2.38
N LEU A 50 -6.71 -2.50 -1.21
CA LEU A 50 -8.12 -2.14 -1.05
C LEU A 50 -8.27 -0.63 -0.81
N GLU A 51 -7.50 -0.10 0.14
CA GLU A 51 -7.61 1.29 0.59
C GLU A 51 -6.24 1.88 0.93
N VAL A 52 -6.15 3.19 0.75
CA VAL A 52 -5.01 4.01 1.18
C VAL A 52 -5.56 5.22 1.93
N ASP A 53 -5.13 5.36 3.18
CA ASP A 53 -5.58 6.39 4.12
C ASP A 53 -7.12 6.50 4.23
N GLY A 54 -7.77 5.34 4.34
CA GLY A 54 -9.24 5.24 4.45
C GLY A 54 -10.00 5.57 3.18
N LYS A 55 -9.33 5.76 2.04
CA LYS A 55 -9.95 5.95 0.72
C LYS A 55 -9.72 4.72 -0.16
N PRO A 56 -10.71 4.30 -0.96
CA PRO A 56 -10.53 3.19 -1.91
C PRO A 56 -9.36 3.44 -2.86
N PHE A 57 -8.48 2.46 -3.01
CA PHE A 57 -7.36 2.55 -3.94
C PHE A 57 -7.88 2.51 -5.38
N ARG A 58 -7.49 3.50 -6.19
CA ARG A 58 -7.84 3.60 -7.60
C ARG A 58 -6.62 4.07 -8.37
N TYR A 59 -6.32 3.37 -9.47
CA TYR A 59 -5.39 3.88 -10.47
C TYR A 59 -6.08 5.06 -11.18
N GLU A 60 -5.68 6.28 -10.84
CA GLU A 60 -6.07 7.49 -11.57
C GLU A 60 -5.13 7.74 -12.76
#